data_AF-A0AAV1HVF0-F1
#
_entry.id   AF-A0AAV1HVF0-F1
#
_cell.length_a   1.000
_cell.length_b   1.000
_cell.length_c   1.000
_cell.angle_alpha   90.00
_cell.angle_beta   90.00
_cell.angle_gamma   90.00
#
_symmetry.space_group_name_H-M   'P 1'
#
loop_
_entity.id
_entity.type
_entity.pdbx_description
1 polymer ?
#
loop_
_entity_poly.entity_id
_entity_poly.type
_entity_poly.pdbx_seq_one_letter_code
_entity_poly.pdbx_strand_id
1 'polypeptide(L)'
;MYDKTDDPSGLRTAFRDAEKQYQLQLRQSIRLRKGRKQYGKLHVVPTNMTDVLDPRASHQGASAFTEHRSGDGKILLTLSTHPGFVLLPKALTPEEELHLRAAALTQYPEPPANTNHTRQHGSLAGLWEAAQKGWSLEAEKQGDLSRGAGHEEGAIDRVQSRRWVSGGDGPTAQKLLMKLRWCTLGPQFDWTARVYDTGQPYKTLPAELHALACRLSALAANYLPDRAAASWDPDVALVNYYREGDTLGGHRDDVERDQSAPIVAISLGCDAIFLLGGQTKGETPVALRLRSRDAVIMAGPARMCYHGIPRVLKEAGAADSRKAASGGGVGGGEGSAAIAEHICSTRINISIRASR
;
A
#
# COMPACT_ATOMS: atom_id res chain seq x y z
N MET A 1 -12.24 7.24 3.88
CA MET A 1 -13.30 7.82 4.71
C MET A 1 -12.61 8.24 6.01
N TYR A 2 -12.24 9.52 6.13
CA TYR A 2 -11.38 9.97 7.24
C TYR A 2 -12.20 10.12 8.52
N ASP A 3 -11.68 9.55 9.59
CA ASP A 3 -12.19 9.65 10.95
C ASP A 3 -12.31 11.14 11.37
N LYS A 4 -13.55 11.63 11.36
CA LYS A 4 -13.93 13.01 11.70
C LYS A 4 -14.13 13.22 13.20
N THR A 5 -13.97 12.17 14.00
CA THR A 5 -14.06 12.27 15.44
C THR A 5 -12.67 12.53 16.03
N ASP A 6 -12.62 13.34 17.08
CA ASP A 6 -11.44 13.67 17.91
C ASP A 6 -10.67 14.96 17.62
N ASP A 7 -11.34 16.06 17.24
CA ASP A 7 -10.96 17.40 17.74
C ASP A 7 -12.14 18.41 17.71
N PRO A 8 -12.84 18.66 18.83
CA PRO A 8 -13.92 19.63 18.91
C PRO A 8 -13.45 21.11 18.86
N SER A 9 -12.13 21.38 18.90
CA SER A 9 -11.59 22.74 18.96
C SER A 9 -11.47 23.45 17.60
N GLY A 10 -11.54 22.70 16.49
CA GLY A 10 -11.28 23.22 15.14
C GLY A 10 -9.81 23.61 14.88
N LEU A 11 -8.92 23.42 15.86
CA LEU A 11 -7.48 23.60 15.68
C LEU A 11 -6.90 22.41 14.91
N ARG A 12 -5.74 22.62 14.28
CA ARG A 12 -5.03 21.51 13.63
C ARG A 12 -4.30 20.71 14.70
N THR A 13 -4.45 19.39 14.63
CA THR A 13 -3.71 18.49 15.52
C THR A 13 -2.23 18.42 15.11
N ALA A 14 -1.35 18.06 16.04
CA ALA A 14 0.08 17.92 15.76
C ALA A 14 0.36 16.90 14.64
N PHE A 15 -0.41 15.80 14.60
CA PHE A 15 -0.32 14.85 13.50
C PHE A 15 -0.67 15.49 12.15
N ARG A 16 -1.72 16.32 12.10
CA ARG A 16 -2.14 17.00 10.86
C ARG A 16 -1.13 18.03 10.39
N ASP A 17 -0.43 18.69 11.31
CA ASP A 17 0.62 19.62 10.96
C ASP A 17 1.86 18.90 10.40
N ALA A 18 2.25 17.77 11.00
CA ALA A 18 3.32 16.92 10.45
C ALA A 18 2.96 16.37 9.06
N GLU A 19 1.71 15.93 8.83
CA GLU A 19 1.27 15.52 7.49
C GLU A 19 1.49 16.62 6.45
N LYS A 20 1.10 17.86 6.78
CA LYS A 20 1.23 19.01 5.88
C LYS A 20 2.68 19.43 5.65
N GLN A 21 3.54 19.27 6.65
CA GLN A 21 4.98 19.50 6.53
C GLN A 21 5.56 18.61 5.43
N TYR A 22 5.23 17.32 5.44
CA TYR A 22 5.87 16.34 4.55
C TYR A 22 5.18 16.13 3.20
N GLN A 23 3.92 16.52 3.06
CA GLN A 23 3.18 16.41 1.80
C GLN A 23 3.88 17.08 0.61
N LEU A 24 3.69 16.52 -0.58
CA LEU A 24 4.18 17.13 -1.81
C LEU A 24 3.46 18.45 -2.07
N GLN A 25 4.20 19.55 -1.96
CA GLN A 25 3.68 20.89 -2.22
C GLN A 25 4.12 21.36 -3.61
N LEU A 26 3.15 21.78 -4.42
CA LEU A 26 3.39 22.38 -5.73
C LEU A 26 3.03 23.87 -5.67
N ARG A 27 3.93 24.72 -6.17
CA ARG A 27 3.68 26.15 -6.36
C ARG A 27 3.60 26.49 -7.84
N GLN A 28 2.67 27.37 -8.18
CA GLN A 28 2.51 27.89 -9.53
C GLN A 28 2.60 29.42 -9.49
N SER A 29 3.39 30.00 -10.40
CA SER A 29 3.37 31.44 -10.57
C SER A 29 2.09 31.85 -11.31
N ILE A 30 1.47 32.95 -10.86
CA ILE A 30 0.30 33.54 -11.50
C ILE A 30 0.70 34.94 -11.95
N ARG A 31 0.56 35.21 -13.24
CA ARG A 31 0.81 36.54 -13.84
C ARG A 31 -0.48 37.06 -14.45
N LEU A 32 -0.74 38.36 -14.33
CA LEU A 32 -1.85 39.00 -15.04
C LEU A 32 -1.32 39.60 -16.34
N ARG A 33 -1.93 39.23 -17.48
CA ARG A 33 -1.63 39.82 -18.79
C ARG A 33 -2.93 40.18 -19.49
N LYS A 34 -3.10 41.47 -19.82
CA LYS A 34 -4.33 42.01 -20.43
C LYS A 34 -5.61 41.62 -19.67
N GLY A 35 -5.59 41.75 -18.34
CA GLY A 35 -6.73 41.40 -17.48
C GLY A 35 -7.01 39.89 -17.32
N ARG A 36 -6.26 39.00 -17.96
CA ARG A 36 -6.39 37.54 -17.81
C ARG A 36 -5.27 36.96 -16.95
N LYS A 37 -5.62 36.02 -16.07
CA LYS A 37 -4.64 35.22 -15.31
C LYS A 37 -3.94 34.25 -16.25
N GLN A 38 -2.62 34.28 -16.25
CA GLN A 38 -1.75 33.32 -16.89
C GLN A 38 -1.04 32.50 -15.80
N TYR A 39 -1.15 31.19 -15.92
CA TYR A 39 -0.61 30.23 -14.98
C TYR A 39 0.72 29.69 -15.51
N GLY A 40 1.79 29.82 -14.74
CA GLY A 40 3.11 29.28 -15.07
C GLY A 40 3.19 27.76 -14.87
N LYS A 41 4.41 27.19 -14.98
CA LYS A 41 4.63 25.78 -14.65
C LYS A 41 4.49 25.55 -13.13
N LEU A 42 4.08 24.34 -12.76
CA LEU A 42 4.11 23.88 -11.38
C LEU A 42 5.55 23.54 -11.00
N HIS A 43 6.00 24.03 -9.86
CA HIS A 43 7.30 23.74 -9.28
C HIS A 43 7.12 23.05 -7.94
N VAL A 44 7.86 21.97 -7.71
CA VAL A 44 7.92 21.31 -6.40
C VAL A 44 8.57 22.27 -5.41
N VAL A 45 7.91 22.52 -4.29
CA VAL A 45 8.49 23.24 -3.16
C VAL A 45 9.40 22.27 -2.41
N PRO A 46 10.68 22.62 -2.16
CA PRO A 46 11.56 21.82 -1.34
C PRO A 46 10.94 21.60 0.04
N THR A 47 10.92 20.34 0.48
CA THR A 47 10.44 19.96 1.81
C THR A 47 11.66 19.73 2.70
N ASN A 48 11.64 20.27 3.91
CA ASN A 48 12.67 19.96 4.88
C ASN A 48 12.53 18.50 5.33
N MET A 49 13.62 17.73 5.21
CA MET A 49 13.70 16.31 5.58
C MET A 49 14.79 16.04 6.63
N THR A 50 15.36 17.09 7.24
CA THR A 50 16.48 16.94 8.18
C THR A 50 16.09 16.22 9.46
N ASP A 51 14.81 16.26 9.83
CA ASP A 51 14.21 15.62 11.01
C ASP A 51 13.63 14.22 10.70
N VAL A 52 13.70 13.76 9.45
CA VAL A 52 13.28 12.40 9.08
C VAL A 52 14.35 11.40 9.47
N LEU A 53 14.00 10.43 10.32
CA LEU A 53 14.91 9.34 10.67
C LEU A 53 15.06 8.39 9.48
N ASP A 54 16.31 8.15 9.07
CA ASP A 54 16.66 7.22 8.01
C ASP A 54 17.70 6.22 8.51
N PRO A 55 17.31 4.95 8.74
CA PRO A 55 18.20 3.94 9.30
C PRO A 55 19.35 3.53 8.36
N ARG A 56 19.32 3.97 7.10
CA ARG A 56 20.37 3.71 6.11
C ARG A 56 21.15 4.96 5.73
N ALA A 57 20.91 6.10 6.39
CA ALA A 57 21.72 7.29 6.20
C ALA A 57 23.01 7.21 7.02
N SER A 58 24.11 7.68 6.44
CA SER A 58 25.45 7.69 7.07
C SER A 58 25.63 8.77 8.14
N HIS A 59 24.66 9.68 8.34
CA HIS A 59 24.76 10.78 9.31
C HIS A 59 23.50 10.95 10.19
N GLN A 60 23.77 11.13 11.49
CA GLN A 60 22.98 11.71 12.60
C GLN A 60 21.59 11.16 12.97
N GLY A 61 20.80 10.56 12.08
CA GLY A 61 19.46 10.02 12.43
C GLY A 61 19.49 8.72 13.26
N ALA A 62 20.65 8.08 13.37
CA ALA A 62 20.82 6.80 14.08
C ALA A 62 20.65 6.90 15.61
N SER A 63 20.70 8.10 16.21
CA SER A 63 20.67 8.24 17.67
C SER A 63 19.29 8.03 18.30
N ALA A 64 18.21 8.10 17.52
CA ALA A 64 16.85 7.91 18.04
C ALA A 64 16.44 6.43 18.11
N PHE A 65 17.08 5.58 17.32
CA PHE A 65 16.83 4.15 17.33
C PHE A 65 17.74 3.44 18.32
N THR A 66 17.20 2.44 19.01
CA THR A 66 18.01 1.40 19.64
C THR A 66 18.18 0.27 18.62
N GLU A 67 19.43 0.01 18.22
CA GLU A 67 19.78 -1.08 17.33
C GLU A 67 19.95 -2.39 18.09
N HIS A 68 19.39 -3.46 17.53
CA HIS A 68 19.54 -4.83 17.98
C HIS A 68 19.91 -5.74 16.82
N ARG A 69 20.38 -6.95 17.16
CA ARG A 69 20.71 -7.98 16.18
C ARG A 69 20.06 -9.30 16.55
N SER A 70 19.39 -9.92 15.58
CA SER A 70 18.92 -11.29 15.71
C SER A 70 20.10 -12.28 15.62
N GLY A 71 19.86 -13.54 15.99
CA GLY A 71 20.86 -14.60 15.93
C GLY A 71 21.44 -14.84 14.52
N ASP A 72 20.69 -14.51 13.46
CA ASP A 72 21.12 -14.58 12.06
C ASP A 72 21.76 -13.27 11.55
N GLY A 73 21.99 -12.29 12.43
CA GLY A 73 22.69 -11.04 12.12
C GLY A 73 21.84 -9.95 11.46
N LYS A 74 20.52 -10.14 11.30
CA LYS A 74 19.62 -9.07 10.83
C LYS A 74 19.54 -7.94 11.85
N ILE A 75 19.43 -6.73 11.35
CA ILE A 75 19.30 -5.52 12.17
C ILE A 75 17.82 -5.28 12.49
N LEU A 76 17.53 -5.00 13.76
CA LEU A 76 16.23 -4.59 14.24
C LEU A 76 16.37 -3.24 14.95
N LEU A 77 15.45 -2.32 14.69
CA LEU A 77 15.48 -0.98 15.26
C LEU A 77 14.20 -0.74 16.05
N THR A 78 14.34 -0.37 17.32
CA THR A 78 13.22 -0.03 18.20
C THR A 78 13.25 1.44 18.55
N LEU A 79 12.09 2.02 18.89
CA LEU A 79 11.97 3.36 19.42
C LEU A 79 11.55 3.30 20.89
N SER A 80 12.36 3.86 21.79
CA SER A 80 12.03 3.89 23.23
C SER A 80 10.73 4.66 23.50
N THR A 81 10.40 5.64 22.67
CA THR A 81 9.16 6.43 22.73
C THR A 81 7.93 5.66 22.23
N HIS A 82 8.11 4.53 21.53
CA HIS A 82 7.01 3.72 20.98
C HIS A 82 7.23 2.23 21.27
N PRO A 83 7.07 1.78 22.53
CA PRO A 83 7.20 0.37 22.87
C PRO A 83 6.29 -0.52 22.01
N GLY A 84 6.86 -1.63 21.50
CA GLY A 84 6.18 -2.54 20.57
C GLY A 84 6.27 -2.14 19.09
N PHE A 85 6.94 -1.02 18.76
CA PHE A 85 7.34 -0.70 17.39
C PHE A 85 8.72 -1.30 17.07
N VAL A 86 8.80 -2.04 15.96
CA VAL A 86 10.06 -2.57 15.43
C VAL A 86 10.16 -2.28 13.94
N LEU A 87 11.29 -1.73 13.51
CA LEU A 87 11.64 -1.57 12.10
C LEU A 87 12.75 -2.57 11.75
N LEU A 88 12.55 -3.29 10.64
CA LEU A 88 13.51 -4.21 10.04
C LEU A 88 13.98 -3.63 8.69
N PRO A 89 15.11 -2.90 8.66
CA PRO A 89 15.68 -2.42 7.40
C PRO A 89 16.15 -3.59 6.55
N LYS A 90 15.84 -3.60 5.24
CA LYS A 90 16.20 -4.72 4.33
C LYS A 90 15.77 -6.09 4.90
N ALA A 91 14.56 -6.15 5.46
CA ALA A 91 13.95 -7.36 5.98
C ALA A 91 13.93 -8.51 4.94
N LEU A 92 13.67 -8.16 3.67
CA LEU A 92 13.52 -9.08 2.56
C LEU A 92 14.80 -9.22 1.72
N THR A 93 14.99 -10.39 1.12
CA THR A 93 15.97 -10.59 0.04
C THR A 93 15.51 -9.91 -1.26
N PRO A 94 16.41 -9.64 -2.23
CA PRO A 94 16.02 -9.17 -3.56
C PRO A 94 15.05 -10.11 -4.28
N GLU A 95 15.20 -11.42 -4.10
CA GLU A 95 14.33 -12.43 -4.70
C GLU A 95 12.92 -12.40 -4.12
N GLU A 96 12.81 -12.26 -2.78
CA GLU A 96 11.52 -12.08 -2.10
C GLU A 96 10.83 -10.79 -2.56
N GLU A 97 11.58 -9.68 -2.70
CA GLU A 97 11.04 -8.43 -3.24
C GLU A 97 10.46 -8.63 -4.64
N LEU A 98 11.24 -9.24 -5.54
CA LEU A 98 10.84 -9.46 -6.93
C LEU A 98 9.57 -10.31 -7.00
N HIS A 99 9.55 -11.42 -6.25
CA HIS A 99 8.40 -12.32 -6.21
C HIS A 99 7.15 -11.60 -5.69
N LEU A 100 7.23 -10.91 -4.55
CA LEU A 100 6.08 -10.21 -3.98
C LEU A 100 5.59 -9.06 -4.86
N ARG A 101 6.49 -8.32 -5.51
CA ARG A 101 6.10 -7.27 -6.46
C ARG A 101 5.34 -7.85 -7.66
N ALA A 102 5.81 -8.98 -8.20
CA ALA A 102 5.11 -9.66 -9.28
C ALA A 102 3.73 -10.15 -8.81
N ALA A 103 3.67 -10.88 -7.69
CA ALA A 103 2.43 -11.41 -7.15
C ALA A 103 1.42 -10.30 -6.80
N ALA A 104 1.86 -9.17 -6.23
CA ALA A 104 1.00 -8.03 -5.96
C ALA A 104 0.41 -7.40 -7.22
N LEU A 105 1.09 -7.45 -8.36
CA LEU A 105 0.57 -6.86 -9.59
C LEU A 105 -0.26 -7.83 -10.43
N THR A 106 0.03 -9.13 -10.36
CA THR A 106 -0.52 -10.13 -11.29
C THR A 106 -1.44 -11.15 -10.64
N GLN A 107 -1.29 -11.42 -9.34
CA GLN A 107 -2.01 -12.50 -8.67
C GLN A 107 -2.95 -11.99 -7.58
N TYR A 108 -2.48 -11.09 -6.70
CA TYR A 108 -3.27 -10.64 -5.55
C TYR A 108 -4.54 -9.86 -5.93
N PRO A 109 -4.56 -9.04 -6.99
CA PRO A 109 -5.76 -8.32 -7.41
C PRO A 109 -6.78 -9.20 -8.14
N GLU A 110 -6.40 -10.43 -8.50
CA GLU A 110 -7.28 -11.34 -9.24
C GLU A 110 -8.43 -11.86 -8.35
N PRO A 111 -9.64 -12.02 -8.90
CA PRO A 111 -10.77 -12.59 -8.19
C PRO A 111 -10.42 -13.93 -7.52
N PRO A 112 -11.04 -14.27 -6.37
CA PRO A 112 -12.09 -13.53 -5.68
C PRO A 112 -11.59 -12.41 -4.74
N ALA A 113 -10.38 -11.88 -4.91
CA ALA A 113 -9.96 -10.68 -4.19
C ALA A 113 -10.79 -9.46 -4.60
N ASN A 114 -11.07 -8.56 -3.64
CA ASN A 114 -11.65 -7.26 -3.97
C ASN A 114 -10.55 -6.25 -4.23
N THR A 115 -10.85 -5.29 -5.11
CA THR A 115 -10.01 -4.14 -5.38
C THR A 115 -10.86 -2.86 -5.33
N ASN A 116 -10.20 -1.70 -5.42
CA ASN A 116 -10.91 -0.43 -5.57
C ASN A 116 -11.77 -0.33 -6.85
N HIS A 117 -11.62 -1.26 -7.80
CA HIS A 117 -12.42 -1.31 -9.02
C HIS A 117 -13.69 -2.16 -8.88
N THR A 118 -13.72 -3.09 -7.91
CA THR A 118 -14.79 -4.10 -7.81
C THR A 118 -16.18 -3.47 -7.74
N ARG A 119 -16.35 -2.40 -6.94
CA ARG A 119 -17.66 -1.73 -6.79
C ARG A 119 -18.20 -1.15 -8.11
N GLN A 120 -17.32 -0.68 -8.99
CA GLN A 120 -17.73 -0.05 -10.25
C GLN A 120 -17.82 -1.05 -11.41
N HIS A 121 -16.94 -2.03 -11.42
CA HIS A 121 -16.71 -2.88 -12.59
C HIS A 121 -17.02 -4.36 -12.35
N GLY A 122 -17.29 -4.77 -11.11
CA GLY A 122 -17.32 -6.18 -10.72
C GLY A 122 -15.91 -6.78 -10.66
N SER A 123 -15.86 -8.10 -10.57
CA SER A 123 -14.61 -8.87 -10.60
C SER A 123 -13.88 -8.71 -11.94
N LEU A 124 -12.60 -8.33 -11.89
CA LEU A 124 -11.77 -8.11 -13.07
C LEU A 124 -10.71 -9.22 -13.19
N ALA A 125 -11.09 -10.37 -13.76
CA ALA A 125 -10.16 -11.46 -14.01
C ALA A 125 -9.24 -11.16 -15.21
N GLY A 126 -7.95 -11.47 -15.10
CA GLY A 126 -6.94 -11.29 -16.15
C GLY A 126 -6.57 -9.83 -16.43
N LEU A 127 -6.62 -8.97 -15.40
CA LEU A 127 -6.36 -7.52 -15.56
C LEU A 127 -4.96 -7.27 -16.09
N TRP A 128 -3.97 -8.02 -15.59
CA TRP A 128 -2.58 -7.88 -15.98
C TRP A 128 -2.36 -8.27 -17.45
N GLU A 129 -2.84 -9.45 -17.85
CA GLU A 129 -2.71 -9.96 -19.21
C GLU A 129 -3.44 -9.05 -20.20
N ALA A 130 -4.63 -8.56 -19.85
CA ALA A 130 -5.38 -7.61 -20.65
C ALA A 130 -4.64 -6.28 -20.81
N ALA A 131 -3.96 -5.81 -19.76
CA ALA A 131 -3.16 -4.58 -19.80
C ALA A 131 -1.97 -4.73 -20.75
N GLN A 132 -1.28 -5.87 -20.71
CA GLN A 132 -0.18 -6.18 -21.63
C GLN A 132 -0.64 -6.23 -23.09
N LYS A 133 -1.87 -6.67 -23.34
CA LYS A 133 -2.46 -6.76 -24.68
C LYS A 133 -3.16 -5.48 -25.16
N GLY A 134 -3.23 -4.43 -24.33
CA GLY A 134 -3.92 -3.19 -24.65
C GLY A 134 -5.43 -3.34 -24.82
N TRP A 135 -6.04 -4.30 -24.10
CA TRP A 135 -7.47 -4.57 -24.19
C TRP A 135 -8.31 -3.59 -23.36
N SER A 136 -9.57 -3.45 -23.74
CA SER A 136 -10.58 -2.60 -23.07
C SER A 136 -11.67 -3.45 -22.44
N LEU A 137 -12.23 -2.95 -21.34
CA LEU A 137 -13.29 -3.61 -20.60
C LEU A 137 -14.66 -3.32 -21.20
N GLU A 138 -15.36 -4.33 -21.71
CA GLU A 138 -16.71 -4.19 -22.27
C GLU A 138 -17.76 -4.89 -21.41
N ALA A 139 -18.99 -4.37 -21.45
CA ALA A 139 -20.14 -5.09 -20.91
C ALA A 139 -20.53 -6.22 -21.87
N GLU A 140 -20.80 -7.41 -21.35
CA GLU A 140 -21.34 -8.48 -22.17
C GLU A 140 -22.77 -8.14 -22.59
N LYS A 141 -23.05 -8.24 -23.90
CA LYS A 141 -24.41 -8.09 -24.41
C LYS A 141 -25.21 -9.34 -24.03
N GLN A 142 -26.44 -9.12 -23.57
CA GLN A 142 -27.35 -10.14 -23.03
C GLN A 142 -27.65 -11.33 -23.97
N GLY A 143 -27.26 -11.26 -25.25
CA GLY A 143 -27.42 -12.33 -26.24
C GLY A 143 -26.34 -13.42 -26.25
N ASP A 144 -25.22 -13.26 -25.53
CA ASP A 144 -24.12 -14.26 -25.46
C ASP A 144 -24.28 -15.25 -24.28
N LEU A 145 -25.20 -14.97 -23.34
CA LEU A 145 -25.43 -15.77 -22.12
C LEU A 145 -26.29 -17.02 -22.34
N SER A 146 -26.83 -17.24 -23.55
CA SER A 146 -27.78 -18.32 -23.84
C SER A 146 -27.15 -19.63 -24.34
N ARG A 147 -25.83 -19.81 -24.19
CA ARG A 147 -25.13 -21.02 -24.68
C ARG A 147 -24.42 -21.88 -23.64
N GLY A 148 -24.63 -21.67 -22.34
CA GLY A 148 -24.15 -22.62 -21.34
C GLY A 148 -24.72 -22.40 -19.95
N ALA A 149 -25.29 -23.46 -19.40
CA ALA A 149 -25.77 -23.66 -18.03
C ALA A 149 -27.25 -23.31 -17.77
N GLY A 150 -28.02 -24.37 -17.50
CA GLY A 150 -29.38 -24.31 -16.95
C GLY A 150 -29.37 -24.11 -15.43
N HIS A 151 -30.46 -23.49 -14.95
CA HIS A 151 -31.01 -23.46 -13.59
C HIS A 151 -30.07 -23.16 -12.40
N GLU A 152 -30.21 -21.97 -11.81
CA GLU A 152 -31.07 -21.71 -10.62
C GLU A 152 -31.11 -20.20 -10.32
N GLU A 153 -32.31 -19.64 -10.21
CA GLU A 153 -32.54 -18.22 -9.89
C GLU A 153 -32.40 -17.99 -8.38
N GLY A 154 -31.28 -17.40 -7.98
CA GLY A 154 -31.12 -16.70 -6.70
C GLY A 154 -30.91 -15.22 -6.98
N ALA A 155 -31.77 -14.36 -6.40
CA ALA A 155 -31.67 -12.91 -6.51
C ALA A 155 -30.44 -12.38 -5.76
N ILE A 156 -29.26 -12.45 -6.39
CA ILE A 156 -28.02 -11.86 -5.87
C ILE A 156 -27.31 -11.18 -7.05
N ASP A 157 -27.34 -9.84 -6.99
CA ASP A 157 -26.53 -8.86 -7.70
C ASP A 157 -26.40 -9.00 -9.24
N ARG A 158 -27.09 -8.11 -9.98
CA ARG A 158 -26.86 -7.88 -11.41
C ARG A 158 -25.52 -7.16 -11.62
N VAL A 159 -24.41 -7.79 -11.26
CA VAL A 159 -23.10 -7.38 -11.76
C VAL A 159 -23.08 -7.78 -13.23
N GLN A 160 -23.24 -6.80 -14.13
CA GLN A 160 -23.08 -7.02 -15.57
C GLN A 160 -21.75 -7.75 -15.79
N SER A 161 -21.79 -8.96 -16.33
CA SER A 161 -20.59 -9.68 -16.70
C SER A 161 -19.80 -8.82 -17.67
N ARG A 162 -18.49 -8.70 -17.43
CA ARG A 162 -17.58 -7.90 -18.25
C ARG A 162 -16.48 -8.77 -18.77
N ARG A 163 -16.01 -8.45 -19.98
CA ARG A 163 -14.90 -9.14 -20.61
C ARG A 163 -13.91 -8.17 -21.22
N TRP A 164 -12.68 -8.63 -21.37
CA TRP A 164 -11.65 -7.90 -22.08
C TRP A 164 -11.76 -8.14 -23.58
N VAL A 165 -11.73 -7.08 -24.38
CA VAL A 165 -11.75 -7.15 -25.85
C VAL A 165 -10.68 -6.26 -26.46
N SER A 166 -10.22 -6.63 -27.65
CA SER A 166 -9.36 -5.77 -28.46
C SER A 166 -10.16 -4.60 -29.04
N GLY A 167 -9.69 -3.36 -28.87
CA GLY A 167 -10.29 -2.17 -29.48
C GLY A 167 -11.68 -1.77 -28.97
N GLY A 168 -12.04 -2.15 -27.74
CA GLY A 168 -13.31 -1.73 -27.12
C GLY A 168 -13.31 -0.25 -26.68
N ASP A 169 -14.50 0.30 -26.52
CA ASP A 169 -14.77 1.70 -26.13
C ASP A 169 -14.71 1.93 -24.61
N GLY A 170 -14.75 0.85 -23.83
CA GLY A 170 -14.63 0.90 -22.38
C GLY A 170 -13.24 1.28 -21.85
N PRO A 171 -13.05 1.35 -20.51
CA PRO A 171 -11.75 1.67 -19.94
C PRO A 171 -10.73 0.59 -20.29
N THR A 172 -9.57 1.02 -20.79
CA THR A 172 -8.42 0.14 -21.05
C THR A 172 -7.95 -0.55 -19.77
N ALA A 173 -7.57 -1.81 -19.85
CA ALA A 173 -6.95 -2.56 -18.74
C ALA A 173 -5.72 -1.85 -18.17
N GLN A 174 -4.88 -1.24 -19.03
CA GLN A 174 -3.72 -0.46 -18.61
C GLN A 174 -4.10 0.70 -17.67
N LYS A 175 -5.13 1.48 -18.01
CA LYS A 175 -5.64 2.57 -17.16
C LYS A 175 -6.20 2.06 -15.84
N LEU A 176 -6.84 0.89 -15.83
CA LEU A 176 -7.36 0.28 -14.60
C LEU A 176 -6.22 -0.23 -13.71
N LEU A 177 -5.24 -0.93 -14.28
CA LEU A 177 -4.01 -1.36 -13.58
C LEU A 177 -3.29 -0.16 -12.95
N MET A 178 -3.09 0.93 -13.72
CA MET A 178 -2.45 2.16 -13.22
C MET A 178 -3.26 2.88 -12.14
N LYS A 179 -4.56 2.60 -12.03
CA LYS A 179 -5.47 3.16 -11.03
C LYS A 179 -5.78 2.17 -9.90
N LEU A 180 -5.07 1.05 -9.82
CA LEU A 180 -5.15 0.18 -8.67
C LEU A 180 -4.66 0.93 -7.42
N ARG A 181 -5.41 0.85 -6.33
CA ARG A 181 -5.19 1.56 -5.06
C ARG A 181 -5.09 0.62 -3.89
N TRP A 182 -5.93 -0.41 -3.89
CA TRP A 182 -5.86 -1.46 -2.88
C TRP A 182 -6.40 -2.78 -3.44
N CYS A 183 -5.95 -3.88 -2.85
CA CYS A 183 -6.63 -5.17 -2.92
C CYS A 183 -6.57 -5.90 -1.57
N THR A 184 -7.51 -6.82 -1.35
CA THR A 184 -7.65 -7.59 -0.10
C THR A 184 -7.37 -9.07 -0.33
N LEU A 185 -6.62 -9.67 0.60
CA LEU A 185 -6.41 -11.11 0.74
C LEU A 185 -6.94 -11.52 2.12
N GLY A 186 -7.57 -12.68 2.25
CA GLY A 186 -8.34 -13.05 3.42
C GLY A 186 -9.75 -12.44 3.43
N PRO A 187 -10.48 -12.55 4.56
CA PRO A 187 -11.82 -11.96 4.71
C PRO A 187 -11.90 -10.52 4.20
N GLN A 188 -12.99 -10.19 3.50
CA GLN A 188 -13.12 -8.90 2.83
C GLN A 188 -13.32 -7.78 3.85
N PHE A 189 -12.62 -6.66 3.71
CA PHE A 189 -12.84 -5.53 4.59
C PHE A 189 -13.94 -4.60 4.04
N ASP A 190 -15.04 -4.46 4.77
CA ASP A 190 -16.06 -3.45 4.48
C ASP A 190 -15.62 -2.09 5.06
N TRP A 191 -15.19 -1.20 4.17
CA TRP A 191 -14.74 0.15 4.53
C TRP A 191 -15.83 1.03 5.15
N THR A 192 -17.11 0.76 4.86
CA THR A 192 -18.25 1.53 5.36
C THR A 192 -18.62 1.04 6.75
N ALA A 193 -18.76 -0.27 6.92
CA ALA A 193 -19.11 -0.88 8.20
C ALA A 193 -17.90 -1.04 9.15
N ARG A 194 -16.68 -0.88 8.64
CA ARG A 194 -15.40 -1.09 9.34
C ARG A 194 -15.28 -2.48 9.99
N VAL A 195 -15.68 -3.52 9.26
CA VAL A 195 -15.63 -4.91 9.72
C VAL A 195 -15.10 -5.84 8.64
N TYR A 196 -14.56 -6.98 9.04
CA TYR A 196 -14.24 -8.08 8.13
C TYR A 196 -15.50 -8.91 7.85
N ASP A 197 -15.90 -8.96 6.58
CA ASP A 197 -16.96 -9.81 6.07
C ASP A 197 -16.38 -11.18 5.68
N THR A 198 -16.69 -12.19 6.51
CA THR A 198 -16.29 -13.58 6.28
C THR A 198 -17.32 -14.37 5.46
N GLY A 199 -18.46 -13.76 5.11
CA GLY A 199 -19.54 -14.41 4.34
C GLY A 199 -19.35 -14.30 2.83
N GLN A 200 -18.57 -13.33 2.35
CA GLN A 200 -18.24 -13.19 0.94
C GLN A 200 -17.08 -14.09 0.51
N PRO A 201 -17.04 -14.55 -0.76
CA PRO A 201 -15.87 -15.18 -1.32
C PRO A 201 -14.64 -14.28 -1.19
N TYR A 202 -13.51 -14.88 -0.82
CA TYR A 202 -12.25 -14.16 -0.73
C TYR A 202 -11.08 -15.02 -1.16
N LYS A 203 -10.02 -14.36 -1.63
CA LYS A 203 -8.76 -15.01 -1.96
C LYS A 203 -8.00 -15.24 -0.66
N THR A 204 -7.67 -16.49 -0.32
CA THR A 204 -6.94 -16.79 0.92
C THR A 204 -5.56 -16.12 0.96
N LEU A 205 -5.05 -15.87 2.17
CA LEU A 205 -3.69 -15.39 2.34
C LEU A 205 -2.70 -16.44 1.79
N PRO A 206 -1.82 -16.11 0.83
CA PRO A 206 -0.86 -17.07 0.29
C PRO A 206 0.08 -17.59 1.37
N ALA A 207 0.36 -18.90 1.35
CA ALA A 207 1.18 -19.57 2.37
C ALA A 207 2.59 -18.96 2.49
N GLU A 208 3.19 -18.53 1.39
CA GLU A 208 4.51 -17.87 1.39
C GLU A 208 4.47 -16.51 2.08
N LEU A 209 3.38 -15.75 1.89
CA LEU A 209 3.18 -14.45 2.53
C LEU A 209 2.91 -14.60 4.03
N HIS A 210 2.11 -15.60 4.40
CA HIS A 210 1.90 -16.02 5.80
C HIS A 210 3.23 -16.38 6.47
N ALA A 211 3.99 -17.30 5.86
CA ALA A 211 5.27 -17.74 6.40
C ALA A 211 6.27 -16.57 6.54
N LEU A 212 6.34 -15.68 5.56
CA LEU A 212 7.17 -14.48 5.64
C LEU A 212 6.74 -13.59 6.82
N ALA A 213 5.45 -13.31 6.97
CA ALA A 213 4.95 -12.49 8.07
C ALA A 213 5.31 -13.10 9.43
N CYS A 214 5.05 -14.40 9.63
CA CYS A 214 5.37 -15.10 10.86
C CYS A 214 6.87 -15.08 11.15
N ARG A 215 7.74 -15.28 10.15
CA ARG A 215 9.20 -15.15 10.32
C ARG A 215 9.60 -13.74 10.76
N LEU A 216 9.04 -12.70 10.15
CA LEU A 216 9.36 -11.30 10.51
C LEU A 216 8.87 -10.94 11.92
N SER A 217 7.69 -11.42 12.31
CA SER A 217 7.16 -11.26 13.67
C SER A 217 8.04 -12.01 14.69
N ALA A 218 8.47 -13.23 14.38
CA ALA A 218 9.35 -14.01 15.25
C ALA A 218 10.71 -13.36 15.49
N LEU A 219 11.29 -12.69 14.48
CA LEU A 219 12.52 -11.91 14.67
C LEU A 219 12.33 -10.77 15.69
N ALA A 220 11.15 -10.16 15.71
CA ALA A 220 10.82 -9.07 16.61
C ALA A 220 10.40 -9.53 18.01
N ALA A 221 10.15 -10.83 18.23
CA ALA A 221 9.45 -11.37 19.41
C ALA A 221 9.96 -10.85 20.76
N ASN A 222 11.27 -10.76 20.95
CA ASN A 222 11.89 -10.29 22.20
C ASN A 222 11.64 -8.80 22.50
N TYR A 223 11.13 -8.05 21.53
CA TYR A 223 10.83 -6.62 21.61
C TYR A 223 9.33 -6.34 21.53
N LEU A 224 8.52 -7.40 21.42
CA LEU A 224 7.06 -7.33 21.48
C LEU A 224 6.60 -7.81 22.87
N PRO A 225 5.43 -7.37 23.36
CA PRO A 225 4.87 -7.93 24.58
C PRO A 225 4.60 -9.44 24.45
N ASP A 226 4.69 -10.19 25.55
CA ASP A 226 4.73 -11.67 25.62
C ASP A 226 3.67 -12.43 24.80
N ARG A 227 2.51 -11.82 24.52
CA ARG A 227 1.42 -12.46 23.76
C ARG A 227 1.46 -12.22 22.24
N ALA A 228 2.26 -11.28 21.76
CA ALA A 228 2.23 -10.84 20.37
C ALA A 228 2.94 -11.80 19.40
N ALA A 229 3.91 -12.61 19.88
CA ALA A 229 4.77 -13.41 19.00
C ALA A 229 4.53 -14.92 19.06
N ALA A 230 4.07 -15.47 20.19
CA ALA A 230 4.08 -16.92 20.41
C ALA A 230 2.90 -17.69 19.78
N SER A 231 1.94 -17.02 19.15
CA SER A 231 0.74 -17.67 18.59
C SER A 231 0.05 -16.85 17.49
N TRP A 232 0.80 -16.00 16.78
CA TRP A 232 0.22 -15.16 15.74
C TRP A 232 -0.03 -15.94 14.45
N ASP A 233 -1.31 -16.06 14.06
CA ASP A 233 -1.76 -16.72 12.84
C ASP A 233 -2.49 -15.70 11.94
N PRO A 234 -1.78 -14.96 11.08
CA PRO A 234 -2.41 -13.96 10.22
C PRO A 234 -3.20 -14.62 9.09
N ASP A 235 -4.43 -14.17 8.85
CA ASP A 235 -5.30 -14.68 7.79
C ASP A 235 -5.73 -13.62 6.77
N VAL A 236 -5.32 -12.37 6.98
CA VAL A 236 -5.71 -11.23 6.14
C VAL A 236 -4.50 -10.36 5.77
N ALA A 237 -4.51 -9.85 4.54
CA ALA A 237 -3.59 -8.81 4.10
C ALA A 237 -4.30 -7.73 3.28
N LEU A 238 -3.96 -6.48 3.57
CA LEU A 238 -4.34 -5.31 2.77
C LEU A 238 -3.12 -4.85 1.96
N VAL A 239 -3.21 -4.99 0.64
CA VAL A 239 -2.19 -4.51 -0.29
C VAL A 239 -2.58 -3.13 -0.77
N ASN A 240 -1.74 -2.13 -0.55
CA ASN A 240 -1.96 -0.75 -1.00
C ASN A 240 -0.94 -0.35 -2.06
N TYR A 241 -1.40 0.35 -3.10
CA TYR A 241 -0.61 0.82 -4.24
C TYR A 241 -0.59 2.33 -4.25
N TYR A 242 0.60 2.91 -4.14
CA TYR A 242 0.81 4.36 -4.09
C TYR A 242 1.71 4.83 -5.23
N ARG A 243 1.36 5.99 -5.75
CA ARG A 243 2.13 6.76 -6.74
C ARG A 243 2.69 8.02 -6.10
N GLU A 244 3.57 8.71 -6.81
CA GLU A 244 4.01 10.05 -6.44
C GLU A 244 2.79 10.97 -6.20
N GLY A 245 2.76 11.60 -5.03
CA GLY A 245 1.66 12.47 -4.61
C GLY A 245 0.47 11.76 -3.96
N ASP A 246 0.39 10.43 -3.99
CA ASP A 246 -0.58 9.70 -3.17
C ASP A 246 -0.20 9.81 -1.69
N THR A 247 -1.21 9.86 -0.82
CA THR A 247 -1.05 10.01 0.63
C THR A 247 -2.04 9.10 1.36
N LEU A 248 -1.65 8.60 2.52
CA LEU A 248 -2.54 7.98 3.50
C LEU A 248 -2.54 8.83 4.77
N GLY A 249 -3.69 9.40 5.11
CA GLY A 249 -3.78 10.24 6.31
C GLY A 249 -3.72 9.45 7.61
N GLY A 250 -3.55 10.16 8.72
CA GLY A 250 -3.46 9.62 10.07
C GLY A 250 -4.67 8.76 10.44
N HIS A 251 -4.43 7.48 10.67
CA HIS A 251 -5.44 6.48 11.04
C HIS A 251 -4.86 5.49 12.04
N ARG A 252 -5.76 4.71 12.65
CA ARG A 252 -5.43 3.51 13.42
C ARG A 252 -6.09 2.31 12.77
N ASP A 253 -5.47 1.17 12.97
CA ASP A 253 -6.02 -0.13 12.60
C ASP A 253 -6.64 -0.76 13.85
N ASP A 254 -7.91 -0.50 14.13
CA ASP A 254 -8.58 -0.86 15.39
C ASP A 254 -9.82 -1.74 15.17
N VAL A 255 -9.81 -2.52 14.09
CA VAL A 255 -10.98 -3.29 13.62
C VAL A 255 -10.84 -4.79 13.81
N GLU A 256 -9.61 -5.28 13.99
CA GLU A 256 -9.33 -6.69 14.30
C GLU A 256 -9.88 -7.07 15.68
N ARG A 257 -10.40 -8.30 15.82
CA ARG A 257 -10.99 -8.79 17.07
C ARG A 257 -9.96 -8.89 18.20
N ASP A 258 -8.79 -9.41 17.90
CA ASP A 258 -7.64 -9.42 18.81
C ASP A 258 -6.66 -8.30 18.46
N GLN A 259 -6.78 -7.17 19.16
CA GLN A 259 -5.88 -6.04 19.03
C GLN A 259 -4.54 -6.24 19.76
N SER A 260 -4.34 -7.36 20.46
CA SER A 260 -3.02 -7.71 21.01
C SER A 260 -2.10 -8.34 19.95
N ALA A 261 -2.68 -8.87 18.87
CA ALA A 261 -1.95 -9.41 17.74
C ALA A 261 -1.21 -8.29 16.96
N PRO A 262 0.02 -8.56 16.48
CA PRO A 262 0.80 -7.59 15.75
C PRO A 262 0.22 -7.30 14.35
N ILE A 263 0.62 -6.16 13.80
CA ILE A 263 0.60 -5.90 12.36
C ILE A 263 2.02 -6.00 11.83
N VAL A 264 2.19 -6.73 10.72
CA VAL A 264 3.43 -6.70 9.92
C VAL A 264 3.16 -5.98 8.60
N ALA A 265 3.87 -4.88 8.35
CA ALA A 265 3.74 -4.06 7.15
C ALA A 265 5.04 -4.09 6.32
N ILE A 266 4.97 -4.62 5.11
CA ILE A 266 6.10 -4.77 4.19
C ILE A 266 6.07 -3.64 3.14
N SER A 267 7.22 -3.00 2.95
CA SER A 267 7.42 -1.91 1.98
C SER A 267 8.16 -2.40 0.72
N LEU A 268 7.59 -2.19 -0.47
CA LEU A 268 8.19 -2.55 -1.76
C LEU A 268 8.17 -1.36 -2.72
N GLY A 269 9.21 -1.22 -3.55
CA GLY A 269 9.32 -0.14 -4.53
C GLY A 269 9.68 1.21 -3.91
N CYS A 270 9.04 2.28 -4.39
CA CYS A 270 9.44 3.63 -4.04
C CYS A 270 9.43 3.91 -2.53
N ASP A 271 10.38 4.72 -2.09
CA ASP A 271 10.50 5.16 -0.71
C ASP A 271 9.29 6.00 -0.29
N ALA A 272 9.01 6.03 1.01
CA ALA A 272 7.99 6.88 1.59
C ALA A 272 8.43 7.48 2.92
N ILE A 273 7.84 8.62 3.25
CA ILE A 273 7.82 9.12 4.61
C ILE A 273 6.63 8.46 5.32
N PHE A 274 6.92 7.81 6.44
CA PHE A 274 5.96 7.23 7.35
C PHE A 274 5.92 8.05 8.63
N LEU A 275 4.73 8.41 9.08
CA LEU A 275 4.51 9.09 10.34
C LEU A 275 4.03 8.07 11.37
N LEU A 276 4.74 7.95 12.48
CA LEU A 276 4.36 7.19 13.65
C LEU A 276 3.99 8.16 14.77
N GLY A 277 2.71 8.32 15.04
CA GLY A 277 2.17 9.14 16.12
C GLY A 277 2.02 8.37 17.44
N GLY A 278 1.43 9.04 18.41
CA GLY A 278 0.97 8.42 19.65
C GLY A 278 -0.43 7.84 19.53
N GLN A 279 -1.06 7.57 20.67
CA GLN A 279 -2.43 7.02 20.72
C GLN A 279 -3.50 8.08 20.41
N THR A 280 -3.11 9.35 20.39
CA THR A 280 -3.96 10.49 20.00
C THR A 280 -3.33 11.27 18.83
N LYS A 281 -4.16 11.98 18.05
CA LYS A 281 -3.69 12.86 16.96
C LYS A 281 -2.97 14.13 17.48
N GLY A 282 -3.08 14.44 18.78
CA GLY A 282 -2.47 15.60 19.41
C GLY A 282 -0.97 15.44 19.68
N GLU A 283 -0.47 14.21 19.65
CA GLU A 283 0.95 13.91 19.82
C GLU A 283 1.70 14.11 18.49
N THR A 284 2.90 14.71 18.57
CA THR A 284 3.73 14.95 17.38
C THR A 284 4.31 13.63 16.88
N PRO A 285 4.05 13.22 15.62
CA PRO A 285 4.56 11.96 15.12
C PRO A 285 6.06 12.01 14.82
N VAL A 286 6.72 10.88 15.00
CA VAL A 286 8.07 10.62 14.50
C VAL A 286 8.00 10.33 13.01
N ALA A 287 8.81 11.03 12.21
CA ALA A 287 8.91 10.81 10.78
C ALA A 287 10.05 9.84 10.45
N LEU A 288 9.72 8.77 9.72
CA LEU A 288 10.62 7.70 9.32
C LEU A 288 10.66 7.59 7.80
N ARG A 289 11.85 7.41 7.21
CA ARG A 289 11.95 7.01 5.80
C ARG A 289 11.90 5.49 5.67
N LEU A 290 10.82 4.97 5.10
CA LEU A 290 10.71 3.57 4.69
C LEU A 290 11.14 3.44 3.24
N ARG A 291 12.03 2.50 2.94
CA ARG A 291 12.45 2.19 1.57
C ARG A 291 12.02 0.78 1.18
N SER A 292 12.29 0.41 -0.08
CA SER A 292 12.04 -0.96 -0.52
C SER A 292 12.75 -1.98 0.36
N ARG A 293 12.05 -3.10 0.63
CA ARG A 293 12.45 -4.23 1.48
C ARG A 293 12.45 -3.98 2.98
N ASP A 294 11.98 -2.83 3.45
CA ASP A 294 11.78 -2.65 4.88
C ASP A 294 10.48 -3.33 5.35
N ALA A 295 10.49 -3.81 6.59
CA ALA A 295 9.28 -4.24 7.27
C ALA A 295 9.12 -3.48 8.60
N VAL A 296 7.88 -3.08 8.90
CA VAL A 296 7.48 -2.48 10.17
C VAL A 296 6.60 -3.49 10.91
N ILE A 297 6.86 -3.68 12.19
CA ILE A 297 6.03 -4.45 13.10
C ILE A 297 5.49 -3.50 14.17
N MET A 298 4.17 -3.55 14.36
CA MET A 298 3.47 -2.78 15.40
C MET A 298 2.71 -3.76 16.28
N ALA A 299 3.10 -3.88 17.54
CA ALA A 299 2.43 -4.66 18.57
C ALA A 299 2.31 -3.85 19.87
N GLY A 300 1.57 -4.36 20.85
CA GLY A 300 1.48 -3.72 22.16
C GLY A 300 1.00 -2.25 22.08
N PRO A 301 1.61 -1.31 22.82
CA PRO A 301 1.24 0.10 22.74
C PRO A 301 1.33 0.69 21.33
N ALA A 302 2.36 0.34 20.55
CA ALA A 302 2.52 0.81 19.18
C ALA A 302 1.39 0.35 18.25
N ARG A 303 0.72 -0.77 18.54
CA ARG A 303 -0.43 -1.27 17.77
C ARG A 303 -1.59 -0.27 17.71
N MET A 304 -1.70 0.60 18.71
CA MET A 304 -2.75 1.60 18.86
C MET A 304 -2.29 3.02 18.48
N CYS A 305 -1.09 3.16 17.93
CA CYS A 305 -0.59 4.44 17.47
C CYS A 305 -1.24 4.88 16.14
N TYR A 306 -1.58 6.17 16.07
CA TYR A 306 -1.91 6.79 14.79
C TYR A 306 -0.71 6.75 13.85
N HIS A 307 -0.96 6.43 12.59
CA HIS A 307 0.10 6.39 11.60
C HIS A 307 -0.41 6.75 10.20
N GLY A 308 0.52 7.08 9.30
CA GLY A 308 0.16 7.53 7.95
C GLY A 308 1.37 7.66 7.02
N ILE A 309 1.07 7.89 5.75
CA ILE A 309 2.04 8.10 4.67
C ILE A 309 1.77 9.47 4.04
N PRO A 310 2.37 10.56 4.53
CA PRO A 310 2.18 11.88 3.94
C PRO A 310 2.85 12.03 2.57
N ARG A 311 3.82 11.16 2.22
CA ARG A 311 4.56 11.29 0.97
C ARG A 311 5.19 9.99 0.49
N VAL A 312 4.95 9.67 -0.78
CA VAL A 312 5.79 8.78 -1.58
C VAL A 312 6.86 9.61 -2.28
N LEU A 313 8.12 9.19 -2.15
CA LEU A 313 9.27 9.83 -2.78
C LEU A 313 9.46 9.23 -4.18
N LYS A 314 9.66 10.10 -5.16
CA LYS A 314 10.11 9.66 -6.48
C LYS A 314 11.49 9.04 -6.35
N GLU A 315 11.68 7.82 -6.85
CA GLU A 315 13.02 7.21 -6.88
C GLU A 315 14.00 8.14 -7.60
N ALA A 316 15.10 8.50 -6.95
CA ALA A 316 16.23 9.18 -7.59
C ALA A 316 16.90 8.30 -8.67
N GLY A 317 16.59 6.99 -8.68
CA GLY A 317 17.24 5.96 -9.48
C GLY A 317 16.45 5.43 -10.68
N ALA A 318 15.36 6.07 -11.12
CA ALA A 318 14.65 5.68 -12.35
C ALA A 318 15.60 5.60 -13.58
N ALA A 319 16.80 6.17 -13.52
CA ALA A 319 17.87 6.00 -14.51
C ALA A 319 18.53 4.60 -14.55
N ASP A 320 18.64 3.91 -13.41
CA ASP A 320 19.34 2.63 -13.34
C ASP A 320 18.40 1.44 -13.59
N SER A 321 17.15 1.52 -13.13
CA SER A 321 16.10 0.56 -13.48
C SER A 321 15.71 0.63 -14.97
N ARG A 322 15.92 1.78 -15.64
CA ARG A 322 15.84 1.93 -17.11
C ARG A 322 16.82 1.02 -17.87
N LYS A 323 18.01 0.72 -17.31
CA LYS A 323 19.00 -0.18 -17.93
C LYS A 323 18.72 -1.66 -17.68
N ALA A 324 18.11 -2.00 -16.54
CA ALA A 324 17.73 -3.38 -16.22
C ALA A 324 16.50 -3.84 -17.03
N ALA A 325 15.51 -2.97 -17.21
CA ALA A 325 14.30 -3.28 -17.97
C ALA A 325 14.54 -3.41 -19.50
N SER A 326 15.62 -2.83 -20.03
CA SER A 326 16.00 -2.97 -21.44
C SER A 326 16.69 -4.31 -21.78
N GLY A 327 17.00 -5.16 -20.79
CA GLY A 327 17.71 -6.42 -20.98
C GLY A 327 16.85 -7.69 -21.03
N GLY A 328 15.56 -7.60 -20.67
CA GLY A 328 14.63 -8.72 -20.70
C GLY A 328 13.59 -8.51 -21.79
N GLY A 329 13.55 -9.40 -22.79
CA GLY A 329 12.66 -9.30 -23.94
C GLY A 329 11.19 -9.16 -23.54
N VAL A 330 10.63 -7.96 -23.70
CA VAL A 330 9.20 -7.69 -23.66
C VAL A 330 8.82 -7.03 -24.98
N GLY A 331 7.84 -7.61 -25.67
CA GLY A 331 7.37 -7.17 -26.99
C GLY A 331 7.17 -5.66 -27.09
N GLY A 332 7.76 -5.07 -28.13
CA GLY A 332 7.82 -3.64 -28.36
C GLY A 332 6.47 -3.02 -28.70
N GLY A 333 5.95 -2.22 -27.77
CA GLY A 333 4.82 -1.32 -27.97
C GLY A 333 4.79 -0.25 -26.86
N GLU A 334 4.31 0.95 -27.17
CA GLU A 334 4.27 2.09 -26.22
C GLU A 334 3.53 1.76 -24.91
N GLY A 335 2.51 0.90 -24.96
CA GLY A 335 1.76 0.44 -23.79
C GLY A 335 2.60 -0.36 -22.79
N SER A 336 3.52 -1.20 -23.28
CA SER A 336 4.39 -2.03 -22.45
C SER A 336 5.43 -1.21 -21.68
N ALA A 337 6.00 -0.19 -22.35
CA ALA A 337 6.94 0.75 -21.72
C ALA A 337 6.29 1.56 -20.59
N ALA A 338 5.06 2.03 -20.80
CA ALA A 338 4.33 2.78 -19.78
C ALA A 338 3.90 1.91 -18.59
N ILE A 339 3.60 0.62 -18.79
CA ILE A 339 3.37 -0.33 -17.69
C ILE A 339 4.66 -0.55 -16.89
N ALA A 340 5.79 -0.76 -17.57
CA ALA A 340 7.08 -0.93 -16.90
C ALA A 340 7.46 0.30 -16.06
N GLU A 341 7.30 1.52 -16.61
CA GLU A 341 7.54 2.76 -15.87
C GLU A 341 6.60 2.89 -14.66
N HIS A 342 5.32 2.53 -14.83
CA HIS A 342 4.37 2.53 -13.72
C HIS A 342 4.81 1.61 -12.59
N ILE A 343 5.29 0.41 -12.90
CA ILE A 343 5.74 -0.57 -11.89
C ILE A 343 6.99 -0.09 -11.17
N CYS A 344 7.94 0.51 -11.90
CA CYS A 344 9.14 1.08 -11.30
C CYS A 344 8.83 2.28 -10.40
N SER A 345 7.79 3.05 -10.70
CA SER A 345 7.39 4.26 -9.96
C SER A 345 6.30 4.02 -8.91
N THR A 346 5.91 2.76 -8.67
CA THR A 346 4.87 2.41 -7.70
C THR A 346 5.49 1.92 -6.40
N ARG A 347 4.97 2.44 -5.29
CA ARG A 347 5.18 1.87 -3.97
C ARG A 347 4.05 0.90 -3.65
N ILE A 348 4.39 -0.29 -3.17
CA ILE A 348 3.44 -1.28 -2.68
C ILE A 348 3.67 -1.46 -1.18
N ASN A 349 2.59 -1.43 -0.41
CA ASN A 349 2.59 -1.75 1.01
C ASN A 349 1.68 -2.95 1.27
N ILE A 350 2.20 -4.00 1.87
CA ILE A 350 1.41 -5.18 2.25
C ILE A 350 1.29 -5.19 3.78
N SER A 351 0.11 -4.90 4.32
CA SER A 351 -0.17 -4.95 5.76
C SER A 351 -0.88 -6.26 6.10
N ILE A 352 -0.25 -7.09 6.92
CA ILE A 352 -0.65 -8.47 7.24
C ILE A 352 -1.07 -8.53 8.70
N ARG A 353 -2.22 -9.14 8.97
CA ARG A 353 -2.92 -9.08 10.26
C ARG A 353 -3.66 -10.39 10.52
N ALA A 354 -4.11 -10.57 11.76
CA ALA A 354 -5.06 -11.61 12.14
C ALA A 354 -6.44 -10.96 12.31
N SER A 355 -7.45 -11.46 11.59
CA SER A 355 -8.81 -10.93 11.64
C SER A 355 -9.65 -11.50 12.80
N ARG A 356 -9.26 -12.65 13.36
CA ARG A 356 -10.07 -13.46 14.30
C ARG A 356 -9.57 -13.52 15.73
#